data_AF-A0A7S4DTD3-F1
#
_entry.id   AF-A0A7S4DTD3-F1
#
_cell.length_a   1.000
_cell.length_b   1.000
_cell.length_c   1.000
_cell.angle_alpha   90.00
_cell.angle_beta   90.00
_cell.angle_gamma   90.00
#
_symmetry.space_group_name_H-M   'P 1'
#
loop_
_entity.id
_entity.type
_entity.pdbx_description
1 polymer ?
#
loop_
_entity_poly.entity_id
_entity_poly.type
_entity_poly.pdbx_seq_one_letter_code
_entity_poly.pdbx_strand_id
1 'polypeptide(L)'
;MSNEKKAEEVKGGSSGRQQVEMEILIHSADLANQGLVWSISSVWADRVCDEFQAQAESETKLGLPVAPFMRGLEKPTGRAKLQMSFIDAILVPWWDLVRTVMSSKLVEKICENLGKNRKRYSEVKDDKTALSKLKF
;
A
#
# COMPACT_ATOMS: atom_id res chain seq x y z
N MET A 1 17.90 64.28 0.77
CA MET A 1 17.00 63.81 1.85
C MET A 1 16.35 62.53 1.37
N SER A 2 16.54 61.46 2.15
CA SER A 2 16.33 60.04 1.82
C SER A 2 15.03 59.74 1.08
N ASN A 3 15.18 58.98 -0.02
CA ASN A 3 14.09 58.23 -0.61
C ASN A 3 14.11 56.84 0.02
N GLU A 4 13.22 56.61 1.00
CA GLU A 4 13.01 55.30 1.62
C GLU A 4 12.47 54.33 0.59
N LYS A 5 13.36 53.55 -0.03
CA LYS A 5 12.96 52.30 -0.67
C LYS A 5 12.50 51.35 0.43
N LYS A 6 11.19 51.23 0.61
CA LYS A 6 10.58 50.08 1.29
C LYS A 6 11.21 48.82 0.70
N ALA A 7 11.82 48.01 1.55
CA ALA A 7 12.15 46.65 1.22
C ALA A 7 10.83 45.94 0.89
N GLU A 8 10.59 45.68 -0.39
CA GLU A 8 9.62 44.67 -0.78
C GLU A 8 10.13 43.35 -0.21
N GLU A 9 9.40 42.82 0.77
CA GLU A 9 9.49 41.42 1.13
C GLU A 9 9.23 40.60 -0.13
N VAL A 10 10.30 40.02 -0.67
CA VAL A 10 10.22 38.98 -1.69
C VAL A 10 9.49 37.79 -1.04
N LYS A 11 8.19 37.62 -1.34
CA LYS A 11 7.44 36.40 -1.06
C LYS A 11 8.05 35.26 -1.88
N GLY A 12 9.09 34.64 -1.33
CA GLY A 12 9.82 33.54 -1.96
C GLY A 12 9.01 32.24 -2.00
N GLY A 13 8.37 31.98 -3.15
CA GLY A 13 8.24 30.67 -3.79
C GLY A 13 7.75 29.46 -2.99
N SER A 14 6.48 29.40 -2.56
CA SER A 14 5.90 28.19 -1.95
C SER A 14 5.24 27.22 -2.94
N SER A 15 4.98 27.64 -4.18
CA SER A 15 4.12 26.88 -5.12
C SER A 15 4.65 25.47 -5.42
N GLY A 16 5.94 25.32 -5.74
CA GLY A 16 6.53 24.02 -6.10
C GLY A 16 6.62 23.04 -4.93
N ARG A 17 6.96 23.52 -3.72
CA ARG A 17 7.00 22.69 -2.52
C ARG A 17 5.62 22.20 -2.12
N GLN A 18 4.63 23.11 -2.12
CA GLN A 18 3.24 22.76 -1.82
C GLN A 18 2.68 21.76 -2.82
N GLN A 19 3.02 21.89 -4.10
CA GLN A 19 2.63 20.92 -5.12
C GLN A 19 3.18 19.52 -4.81
N VAL A 20 4.48 19.39 -4.52
CA VAL A 20 5.09 18.10 -4.18
C VAL A 20 4.49 17.49 -2.91
N GLU A 21 4.24 18.31 -1.88
CA GLU A 21 3.58 17.84 -0.64
C GLU A 21 2.17 17.30 -0.93
N MET A 22 1.41 17.96 -1.82
CA MET A 22 0.10 17.49 -2.25
C MET A 22 0.16 16.19 -3.07
N GLU A 23 1.14 16.06 -3.96
CA GLU A 23 1.38 14.83 -4.72
C GLU A 23 1.70 13.66 -3.78
N ILE A 24 2.55 13.89 -2.77
CA ILE A 24 2.87 12.89 -1.74
C ILE A 24 1.61 12.52 -0.94
N LEU A 25 0.80 13.50 -0.52
CA LEU A 25 -0.43 13.25 0.23
C LEU A 25 -1.42 12.38 -0.56
N ILE A 26 -1.67 12.74 -1.82
CA ILE A 26 -2.60 12.02 -2.69
C ILE A 26 -2.11 10.59 -2.94
N HIS A 27 -0.83 10.41 -3.27
CA HIS A 27 -0.27 9.07 -3.48
C HIS A 27 -0.28 8.24 -2.19
N SER A 28 0.02 8.86 -1.04
CA SER A 28 -0.05 8.17 0.25
C SER A 28 -1.46 7.71 0.58
N ALA A 29 -2.48 8.50 0.23
CA ALA A 29 -3.88 8.14 0.42
C ALA A 29 -4.29 6.93 -0.43
N ASP A 30 -3.83 6.88 -1.68
CA ASP A 30 -4.04 5.74 -2.60
C ASP A 30 -3.46 4.42 -2.04
N LEU A 31 -2.28 4.51 -1.41
CA LEU A 31 -1.57 3.36 -0.85
C LEU A 31 -1.90 3.05 0.63
N ALA A 32 -2.82 3.79 1.25
CA ALA A 32 -3.02 3.74 2.71
C ALA A 32 -3.69 2.46 3.24
N ASN A 33 -4.29 1.63 2.38
CA ASN A 33 -5.19 0.54 2.78
C ASN A 33 -4.55 -0.44 3.78
N GLN A 34 -3.29 -0.84 3.60
CA GLN A 34 -2.61 -1.73 4.54
C GLN A 34 -2.14 -1.02 5.83
N GLY A 35 -2.19 0.31 5.86
CA GLY A 35 -1.97 1.16 7.04
C GLY A 35 -3.20 1.33 7.93
N LEU A 36 -4.37 0.82 7.51
CA LEU A 36 -5.59 0.83 8.32
C LEU A 36 -5.59 -0.30 9.35
N VAL A 37 -6.56 -0.26 10.28
CA VAL A 37 -6.77 -1.38 11.21
C VAL A 37 -7.08 -2.67 10.46
N TRP A 38 -6.65 -3.80 11.01
CA TRP A 38 -6.74 -5.12 10.35
C TRP A 38 -8.12 -5.43 9.76
N SER A 39 -9.19 -5.17 10.52
CA SER A 39 -10.57 -5.47 10.09
C SER A 39 -11.00 -4.75 8.80
N ILE A 40 -10.30 -3.68 8.42
CA ILE A 40 -10.53 -2.95 7.17
C ILE A 40 -9.45 -3.32 6.14
N SER A 41 -8.18 -3.33 6.56
CA SER A 41 -7.04 -3.65 5.71
C SER A 41 -7.15 -5.03 5.04
N SER A 42 -7.64 -6.04 5.77
CA SER A 42 -7.80 -7.39 5.22
C SER A 42 -8.87 -7.46 4.13
N VAL A 43 -9.96 -6.70 4.27
CA VAL A 43 -11.04 -6.66 3.28
C VAL A 43 -10.55 -6.08 1.96
N TRP A 44 -9.75 -5.00 2.00
CA TRP A 44 -9.14 -4.43 0.79
C TRP A 44 -8.09 -5.36 0.18
N ALA A 45 -7.31 -6.05 1.00
CA ALA A 45 -6.38 -7.07 0.51
C ALA A 45 -7.10 -8.20 -0.24
N ASP A 46 -8.23 -8.68 0.28
CA ASP A 46 -9.01 -9.72 -0.40
C ASP A 46 -9.59 -9.22 -1.71
N ARG A 47 -10.18 -8.02 -1.74
CA ARG A 47 -10.74 -7.44 -2.97
C ARG A 47 -9.72 -7.28 -4.09
N VAL A 48 -8.53 -6.75 -3.79
CA VAL A 48 -7.49 -6.61 -4.83
C VAL A 48 -6.96 -7.98 -5.29
N CYS A 49 -6.92 -8.96 -4.39
CA CYS A 49 -6.56 -10.34 -4.79
C CYS A 49 -7.63 -10.96 -5.70
N ASP A 50 -8.91 -10.75 -5.41
CA ASP A 50 -10.02 -11.21 -6.25
C ASP A 50 -9.93 -10.58 -7.65
N GLU A 51 -9.63 -9.28 -7.74
CA GLU A 51 -9.42 -8.58 -9.01
C GLU A 51 -8.24 -9.15 -9.80
N PHE A 52 -7.09 -9.40 -9.15
CA PHE A 52 -5.93 -10.02 -9.79
C PHE A 52 -6.21 -11.44 -10.27
N GLN A 53 -7.00 -12.22 -9.54
CA GLN A 53 -7.42 -13.54 -9.98
C GLN A 53 -8.31 -13.46 -11.21
N ALA A 54 -9.30 -12.58 -11.21
CA ALA A 54 -10.17 -12.37 -12.36
C ALA A 54 -9.38 -11.94 -13.60
N GLN A 55 -8.40 -11.06 -13.42
CA GLN A 55 -7.50 -10.65 -14.50
C GLN A 55 -6.64 -11.82 -15.00
N ALA A 56 -6.02 -12.59 -14.11
CA ALA A 56 -5.22 -13.76 -14.48
C ALA A 56 -6.02 -14.81 -15.26
N GLU A 57 -7.28 -15.04 -14.88
CA GLU A 57 -8.18 -15.93 -15.62
C GLU A 57 -8.48 -15.41 -17.02
N SER A 58 -8.76 -14.10 -17.14
CA SER A 58 -9.04 -13.45 -18.43
C SER A 58 -7.83 -13.52 -19.36
N GLU A 59 -6.65 -13.15 -18.84
CA GLU A 59 -5.37 -13.23 -19.56
C GLU A 59 -5.09 -14.65 -20.04
N THR A 60 -5.31 -15.66 -19.18
CA THR A 60 -5.14 -17.07 -19.55
C THR A 60 -6.07 -17.48 -20.69
N LYS A 61 -7.35 -17.11 -20.64
CA LYS A 61 -8.34 -17.42 -21.68
C LYS A 61 -7.99 -16.78 -23.03
N LEU A 62 -7.37 -15.60 -23.00
CA LEU A 62 -6.92 -14.87 -24.19
C LEU A 62 -5.53 -15.33 -24.69
N GLY A 63 -4.86 -16.25 -24.00
CA GLY A 63 -3.50 -16.68 -24.33
C GLY A 63 -2.43 -15.61 -24.04
N LEU A 64 -2.72 -14.65 -23.15
CA LEU A 64 -1.81 -13.59 -22.73
C LEU A 64 -0.94 -14.03 -21.53
N PRO A 65 0.27 -13.45 -21.38
CA PRO A 65 1.14 -13.76 -20.27
C PRO A 65 0.57 -13.22 -18.94
N VAL A 66 0.31 -14.11 -17.98
CA VAL A 66 -0.10 -13.75 -16.62
C VAL A 66 1.08 -13.37 -15.75
N ALA A 67 1.03 -12.18 -15.12
CA ALA A 67 2.07 -11.71 -14.22
C ALA A 67 2.25 -12.66 -13.00
N PRO A 68 3.49 -12.93 -12.55
CA PRO A 68 3.73 -13.92 -11.50
C PRO A 68 3.01 -13.65 -10.16
N PHE A 69 2.84 -12.38 -9.79
CA PHE A 69 2.19 -12.00 -8.51
C PHE A 69 0.68 -12.26 -8.50
N MET A 70 0.06 -12.47 -9.67
CA MET A 70 -1.37 -12.78 -9.80
C MET A 70 -1.67 -14.28 -9.68
N ARG A 71 -0.65 -15.13 -9.51
CA ARG A 71 -0.81 -16.60 -9.42
C ARG A 71 -0.83 -17.08 -7.98
N GLY A 72 -1.58 -18.16 -7.71
CA GLY A 72 -1.61 -18.81 -6.40
C GLY A 72 -2.42 -18.05 -5.34
N LEU A 73 -3.24 -17.08 -5.75
CA LEU A 73 -4.06 -16.24 -4.87
C LEU A 73 -5.34 -16.94 -4.38
N GLU A 74 -5.61 -18.17 -4.84
CA GLU A 74 -6.69 -19.03 -4.34
C GLU A 74 -6.39 -19.56 -2.94
N LYS A 75 -5.11 -19.52 -2.54
CA LYS A 75 -4.64 -19.95 -1.24
C LYS A 75 -4.47 -18.76 -0.31
N PRO A 76 -4.93 -18.85 0.96
CA PRO A 76 -4.67 -17.83 1.97
C PRO A 76 -3.18 -17.48 2.10
N THR A 77 -2.27 -18.46 2.00
CA THR A 77 -0.83 -18.20 2.07
C THR A 77 -0.30 -17.42 0.87
N GLY A 78 -0.86 -17.62 -0.32
CA GLY A 78 -0.49 -16.86 -1.52
C GLY A 78 -0.86 -15.39 -1.38
N ARG A 79 -2.10 -15.10 -0.96
CA ARG A 79 -2.56 -13.73 -0.65
C ARG A 79 -1.72 -13.08 0.44
N ALA A 80 -1.46 -13.80 1.54
CA ALA A 80 -0.65 -13.30 2.64
C ALA A 80 0.78 -12.95 2.18
N LYS A 81 1.41 -13.81 1.37
CA LYS A 81 2.74 -13.56 0.82
C LYS A 81 2.74 -12.31 -0.08
N LEU A 82 1.75 -12.15 -0.95
CA LEU A 82 1.61 -10.96 -1.79
C LEU A 82 1.54 -9.68 -0.95
N GLN A 83 0.68 -9.66 0.08
CA GLN A 83 0.52 -8.50 0.95
C GLN A 83 1.78 -8.20 1.77
N MET A 84 2.46 -9.24 2.29
CA MET A 84 3.75 -9.06 2.98
C MET A 84 4.79 -8.45 2.06
N SER A 85 4.93 -8.96 0.83
CA SER A 85 5.86 -8.41 -0.15
C SER A 85 5.53 -6.96 -0.51
N PHE A 86 4.24 -6.63 -0.66
CA PHE A 86 3.82 -5.26 -0.93
C PHE A 86 4.13 -4.31 0.25
N ILE A 87 3.86 -4.75 1.48
CA ILE A 87 4.20 -3.97 2.68
C ILE A 87 5.71 -3.75 2.77
N ASP A 88 6.50 -4.82 2.68
CA ASP A 88 7.95 -4.76 2.90
C ASP A 88 8.68 -4.00 1.77
N ALA A 89 8.26 -4.17 0.51
CA ALA A 89 8.98 -3.61 -0.63
C ALA A 89 8.48 -2.22 -1.07
N ILE A 90 7.21 -1.89 -0.83
CA ILE A 90 6.60 -0.64 -1.32
C ILE A 90 6.19 0.25 -0.15
N LEU A 91 5.34 -0.26 0.75
CA LEU A 91 4.71 0.61 1.74
C LEU A 91 5.66 1.07 2.83
N VAL A 92 6.49 0.18 3.39
CA VAL A 92 7.44 0.57 4.43
C VAL A 92 8.41 1.66 3.92
N PRO A 93 9.10 1.49 2.77
CA PRO A 93 9.93 2.56 2.21
C PRO A 93 9.16 3.85 1.92
N TRP A 94 7.93 3.76 1.40
CA TRP A 94 7.10 4.93 1.12
C TRP A 94 6.74 5.69 2.40
N TRP A 95 6.24 4.99 3.43
CA TRP A 95 5.81 5.63 4.66
C TRP A 95 6.99 6.14 5.50
N ASP A 96 8.17 5.52 5.40
CA ASP A 96 9.40 6.08 5.98
C ASP A 96 9.76 7.41 5.32
N LEU A 97 9.63 7.54 3.99
CA LEU A 97 9.79 8.83 3.31
C LEU A 97 8.74 9.85 3.80
N VAL A 98 7.46 9.46 3.84
CA VAL A 98 6.37 10.34 4.30
C VAL A 98 6.63 10.87 5.72
N ARG A 99 7.16 10.04 6.63
CA ARG A 99 7.54 10.47 7.98
C ARG A 99 8.55 11.62 8.00
N THR A 100 9.46 11.66 7.02
CA THR A 100 10.46 12.74 6.93
C THR A 100 9.88 14.07 6.45
N VAL A 101 8.80 14.02 5.65
CA VAL A 101 8.19 15.23 5.04
C VAL A 101 7.01 15.73 5.87
N MET A 102 6.24 14.83 6.48
CA MET A 102 4.98 15.12 7.17
C MET A 102 4.87 14.33 8.47
N SER A 103 5.61 14.73 9.50
CA SER A 103 5.51 14.09 10.81
C SER A 103 4.17 14.41 11.47
N SER A 104 3.34 13.39 11.66
CA SER A 104 2.05 13.51 12.37
C SER A 104 1.71 12.21 13.10
N LYS A 105 0.86 12.31 14.13
CA LYS A 105 0.35 11.13 14.86
C LYS A 105 -0.37 10.13 13.95
N LEU A 106 -0.97 10.61 12.86
CA LEU A 106 -1.63 9.76 11.87
C LEU A 106 -0.60 8.89 11.12
N VAL A 107 0.48 9.50 10.65
CA VAL A 107 1.56 8.80 9.93
C VAL A 107 2.20 7.74 10.82
N GLU A 108 2.50 8.07 12.08
CA GLU A 108 3.00 7.10 13.05
C GLU A 108 2.04 5.93 13.24
N LYS A 109 0.72 6.22 13.30
CA LYS A 109 -0.29 5.18 13.44
C LYS A 109 -0.35 4.24 12.23
N ILE A 110 -0.17 4.78 11.04
CA ILE A 110 -0.12 4.00 9.80
C ILE A 110 1.09 3.06 9.83
N CYS A 111 2.28 3.56 10.18
CA CYS A 111 3.48 2.72 10.31
C CYS A 111 3.32 1.61 11.36
N GLU A 112 2.72 1.90 12.52
CA GLU A 112 2.40 0.86 13.51
C GLU A 112 1.48 -0.22 12.94
N ASN A 113 0.44 0.19 12.22
CA ASN A 113 -0.54 -0.73 11.64
C ASN A 113 0.08 -1.59 10.55
N LEU A 114 0.96 -1.03 9.70
CA LEU A 114 1.71 -1.81 8.71
C LEU A 114 2.49 -2.94 9.38
N GLY A 115 3.22 -2.65 10.47
CA GLY A 115 3.95 -3.68 11.22
C GLY A 115 3.03 -4.76 11.81
N LYS A 116 1.89 -4.35 12.40
CA LYS A 116 0.89 -5.29 12.97
C LYS A 116 0.24 -6.15 11.89
N ASN A 117 -0.17 -5.56 10.77
CA ASN A 117 -0.85 -6.26 9.67
C ASN A 117 0.12 -7.21 8.97
N ARG A 118 1.37 -6.77 8.72
CA ARG A 118 2.44 -7.63 8.19
C ARG A 118 2.70 -8.84 9.09
N LYS A 119 2.72 -8.65 10.41
CA LYS A 119 2.83 -9.77 11.37
C LYS A 119 1.65 -10.74 11.25
N ARG A 120 0.41 -10.24 11.17
CA ARG A 120 -0.78 -11.08 10.99
C ARG A 120 -0.70 -11.92 9.71
N TYR A 121 -0.28 -11.33 8.58
CA TYR A 121 -0.07 -12.10 7.36
C TYR A 121 0.97 -13.20 7.52
N SER A 122 2.05 -12.96 8.26
CA SER A 122 3.08 -13.99 8.51
C SER A 122 2.59 -15.20 9.32
N GLU A 123 1.46 -15.05 10.01
CA GLU A 123 0.84 -16.09 10.82
C GLU A 123 -0.21 -16.91 10.04
N VAL A 124 -0.56 -16.49 8.81
CA VAL A 124 -1.52 -17.18 7.94
C VAL A 124 -0.96 -18.53 7.48
N LYS A 125 -1.81 -19.57 7.56
CA LYS A 125 -1.49 -20.93 7.12
C LYS A 125 -2.63 -21.44 6.24
N ASP A 126 -2.29 -22.26 5.25
CA ASP A 126 -3.30 -22.98 4.48
C ASP A 126 -3.91 -24.08 5.36
N ASP A 127 -5.23 -24.22 5.32
CA ASP A 127 -5.91 -25.31 6.01
C ASP A 127 -5.68 -26.62 5.24
N LYS A 128 -4.92 -27.54 5.84
CA LYS A 128 -4.59 -28.86 5.25
C LYS A 128 -5.81 -29.79 5.17
N THR A 129 -6.90 -29.46 5.85
CA THR A 129 -8.08 -30.35 6.04
C THR A 129 -9.05 -30.32 4.86
N ALA A 130 -8.99 -29.29 4.00
CA ALA A 130 -9.88 -29.19 2.84
C ALA A 130 -9.48 -30.14 1.69
N LEU A 131 -8.18 -30.42 1.54
CA LEU A 131 -7.64 -31.27 0.46
C LEU A 131 -7.83 -32.77 0.71
N SER A 132 -8.02 -33.21 1.95
CA SER A 132 -8.27 -34.63 2.26
C SER A 132 -9.71 -35.07 1.96
N LYS A 133 -10.64 -34.12 1.75
CA LYS A 133 -12.06 -34.38 1.45
C LYS A 133 -12.37 -34.54 -0.04
N LEU A 134 -11.38 -34.33 -0.92
CA LEU A 134 -11.50 -34.43 -2.39
C LEU A 134 -10.73 -35.64 -2.96
N LYS A 135 -10.58 -36.71 -2.18
CA LYS A 135 -10.13 -37.99 -2.74
C LYS A 135 -11.34 -38.66 -3.41
N PHE A 136 -11.36 -38.63 -4.73
CA PHE A 136 -12.17 -39.52 -5.56
C PHE A 136 -11.69 -40.96 -5.43
#